data_AF-A0AAX1N2R5-F1
#
_entry.id   AF-A0AAX1N2R5-F1
#
_cell.length_a   1.000
_cell.length_b   1.000
_cell.length_c   1.000
_cell.angle_alpha   90.00
_cell.angle_beta   90.00
_cell.angle_gamma   90.00
#
_symmetry.space_group_name_H-M   'P 1'
#
loop_
_entity.id
_entity.type
_entity.pdbx_description
1 polymer ?
#
loop_
_entity_poly.entity_id
_entity_poly.type
_entity_poly.pdbx_seq_one_letter_code
_entity_poly.pdbx_strand_id
1 'polypeptide(L)'
;MKTKELKDQVKGLSSEELAENIKTSQKQLEDLAYAHAVSPLENPMQLKTLKKQVARLKTELHARVTVELEEKVKADNVTRESISEFLQKSTFLAPVNKKMVLRAIEKVNN
;
A
#
# COMPACT_ATOMS: atom_id res chain seq x y z
N MET A 1 -9.40 -5.70 21.38
CA MET A 1 -8.04 -6.10 20.97
C MET A 1 -8.09 -6.97 19.71
N LYS A 2 -8.22 -6.38 18.51
CA LYS A 2 -8.16 -7.09 17.20
C LYS A 2 -7.09 -6.55 16.26
N THR A 3 -6.33 -5.54 16.71
CA THR A 3 -5.41 -4.77 15.85
C THR A 3 -4.02 -5.37 15.75
N LYS A 4 -3.60 -6.15 16.74
CA LYS A 4 -2.29 -6.82 16.76
C LYS A 4 -2.28 -8.07 15.89
N GLU A 5 -3.31 -8.92 16.02
CA GLU A 5 -3.53 -10.10 15.17
C GLU A 5 -3.57 -9.77 13.67
N LEU A 6 -4.27 -8.70 13.29
CA LEU A 6 -4.30 -8.22 11.90
C LEU A 6 -2.92 -7.76 11.40
N LYS A 7 -2.06 -7.19 12.27
CA LYS A 7 -0.69 -6.82 11.88
C LYS A 7 0.17 -8.06 11.65
N ASP A 8 0.07 -9.05 12.53
CA ASP A 8 0.90 -10.25 12.44
C ASP A 8 0.46 -11.16 11.29
N GLN A 9 -0.84 -11.24 10.99
CA GLN A 9 -1.35 -11.92 9.78
C GLN A 9 -0.83 -11.26 8.49
N VAL A 10 -0.81 -9.93 8.44
CA VAL A 10 -0.35 -9.19 7.27
C VAL A 10 1.16 -9.36 7.04
N LYS A 11 1.96 -9.53 8.10
CA LYS A 11 3.40 -9.82 7.98
C LYS A 11 3.70 -11.19 7.36
N GLY A 12 2.80 -12.16 7.50
CA GLY A 12 2.97 -13.50 6.93
C GLY A 12 2.64 -13.60 5.43
N LEU A 13 1.95 -12.60 4.86
CA LEU A 13 1.55 -12.58 3.45
C LEU A 13 2.69 -12.09 2.55
N SER A 14 2.77 -12.67 1.35
CA SER A 14 3.65 -12.15 0.29
C SER A 14 3.18 -10.75 -0.17
N SER A 15 4.05 -10.01 -0.85
CA SER A 15 3.68 -8.68 -1.38
C SER A 15 2.59 -8.76 -2.46
N GLU A 16 2.56 -9.83 -3.24
CA GLU A 16 1.55 -10.10 -4.27
C GLU A 16 0.21 -10.47 -3.64
N GLU A 17 0.21 -11.39 -2.68
CA GLU A 17 -0.99 -11.78 -1.93
C GLU A 17 -1.60 -10.59 -1.18
N LEU A 18 -0.75 -9.69 -0.66
CA LEU A 18 -1.20 -8.46 -0.02
C LEU A 18 -1.91 -7.55 -1.01
N ALA A 19 -1.40 -7.41 -2.24
CA ALA A 19 -2.02 -6.61 -3.29
C ALA A 19 -3.36 -7.21 -3.74
N GLU A 20 -3.45 -8.53 -3.88
CA GLU A 20 -4.71 -9.21 -4.20
C GLU A 20 -5.75 -9.03 -3.08
N ASN A 21 -5.35 -9.20 -1.82
CA ASN A 21 -6.23 -8.98 -0.65
C ASN A 21 -6.73 -7.53 -0.55
N ILE A 22 -5.91 -6.55 -0.95
CA ILE A 22 -6.34 -5.15 -1.04
C ILE A 22 -7.43 -5.03 -2.11
N LYS A 23 -7.22 -5.61 -3.30
CA LYS A 23 -8.17 -5.54 -4.42
C LYS A 23 -9.52 -6.17 -4.05
N THR A 24 -9.50 -7.35 -3.43
CA THR A 24 -10.73 -8.04 -3.00
C THR A 24 -11.46 -7.24 -1.91
N SER A 25 -10.74 -6.77 -0.89
CA SER A 25 -11.32 -5.99 0.22
C SER A 25 -11.87 -4.63 -0.25
N GLN A 26 -11.25 -4.01 -1.26
CA GLN A 26 -11.75 -2.79 -1.88
C GLN A 26 -13.07 -3.04 -2.61
N LYS A 27 -13.15 -4.10 -3.40
CA LYS A 27 -14.38 -4.46 -4.10
C LYS A 27 -15.52 -4.73 -3.11
N GLN A 28 -15.25 -5.49 -2.05
CA GLN A 28 -16.22 -5.72 -0.97
C GLN A 28 -16.69 -4.43 -0.32
N LEU A 29 -15.80 -3.45 -0.14
CA LEU A 29 -16.13 -2.16 0.43
C LEU A 29 -17.01 -1.32 -0.50
N GLU A 30 -16.75 -1.37 -1.80
CA GLU A 30 -17.57 -0.71 -2.82
C GLU A 30 -18.96 -1.35 -2.89
N ASP A 31 -19.03 -2.67 -2.91
CA ASP A 31 -20.30 -3.43 -2.92
C ASP A 31 -21.14 -3.12 -1.66
N LEU A 32 -20.51 -3.11 -0.47
CA LEU A 32 -21.18 -2.74 0.78
C LEU A 32 -21.60 -1.27 0.83
N ALA A 33 -20.79 -0.35 0.28
CA ALA A 33 -21.13 1.06 0.22
C ALA A 33 -22.32 1.29 -0.74
N TYR A 34 -22.34 0.58 -1.87
CA TYR A 34 -23.44 0.61 -2.82
C TYR A 34 -24.71 0.05 -2.20
N ALA A 35 -24.64 -1.13 -1.57
CA ALA A 35 -25.76 -1.73 -0.86
C ALA A 35 -26.33 -0.79 0.21
N HIS A 36 -25.45 -0.11 0.98
CA HIS A 36 -25.86 0.86 1.98
C HIS A 36 -26.58 2.09 1.42
N ALA A 37 -26.17 2.54 0.23
CA ALA A 37 -26.79 3.68 -0.45
C ALA A 37 -28.18 3.34 -0.99
N VAL A 38 -28.40 2.08 -1.42
CA VAL A 38 -29.70 1.59 -1.90
C VAL A 38 -30.64 1.28 -0.73
N SER A 39 -30.14 0.60 0.30
CA SER A 39 -30.88 0.26 1.51
C SER A 39 -30.01 0.48 2.74
N PRO A 40 -30.50 1.16 3.79
CA PRO A 40 -29.78 1.28 5.04
C PRO A 40 -29.33 -0.12 5.53
N LEU A 41 -28.04 -0.24 5.86
CA LEU A 41 -27.50 -1.50 6.39
C LEU A 41 -27.97 -1.67 7.83
N GLU A 42 -28.26 -2.90 8.23
CA GLU A 42 -28.54 -3.23 9.63
C GLU A 42 -27.40 -2.80 10.56
N ASN A 43 -26.16 -2.85 10.07
CA ASN A 43 -24.99 -2.43 10.86
C ASN A 43 -23.99 -1.56 10.06
N PRO A 44 -24.13 -0.23 10.11
CA PRO A 44 -23.20 0.71 9.48
C PRO A 44 -21.75 0.64 10.01
N MET A 45 -21.52 0.03 11.19
CA MET A 45 -20.16 -0.14 11.72
C MET A 45 -19.32 -1.14 10.92
N GLN A 46 -19.96 -2.03 10.14
CA GLN A 46 -19.24 -2.93 9.24
C GLN A 46 -18.46 -2.14 8.19
N LEU A 47 -19.08 -1.12 7.59
CA LEU A 47 -18.43 -0.25 6.61
C LEU A 47 -17.21 0.47 7.19
N LYS A 48 -17.32 0.97 8.43
CA LYS A 48 -16.21 1.63 9.14
C LYS A 48 -15.07 0.66 9.44
N THR A 49 -15.39 -0.58 9.80
CA THR A 49 -14.40 -1.61 10.10
C THR A 49 -13.65 -2.03 8.85
N LEU A 50 -14.36 -2.29 7.76
CA LEU A 50 -13.78 -2.66 6.47
C LEU A 50 -12.91 -1.54 5.89
N LYS A 51 -13.36 -0.27 5.98
CA LYS A 51 -12.55 0.91 5.63
C LYS A 51 -11.21 0.93 6.36
N LYS A 52 -11.22 0.67 7.67
CA LYS A 52 -10.01 0.62 8.48
C LYS A 52 -9.11 -0.56 8.11
N GLN A 53 -9.68 -1.71 7.75
CA GLN A 53 -8.91 -2.88 7.32
C GLN A 53 -8.19 -2.58 5.99
N VAL A 54 -8.91 -2.10 4.98
CA VAL A 54 -8.31 -1.70 3.69
C VAL A 54 -7.20 -0.67 3.87
N ALA A 55 -7.42 0.34 4.72
CA ALA A 55 -6.40 1.36 5.00
C ALA A 55 -5.12 0.74 5.57
N ARG A 56 -5.22 -0.20 6.52
CA ARG A 56 -4.06 -0.88 7.11
C ARG A 56 -3.29 -1.71 6.10
N LEU A 57 -4.00 -2.46 5.25
CA LEU A 57 -3.37 -3.26 4.19
C LEU A 57 -2.61 -2.36 3.21
N LYS A 58 -3.20 -1.25 2.79
CA LYS A 58 -2.54 -0.25 1.94
C LYS A 58 -1.32 0.39 2.61
N THR A 59 -1.41 0.73 3.89
CA THR A 59 -0.26 1.27 4.65
C THR A 59 0.90 0.29 4.67
N GLU A 60 0.64 -1.00 4.90
CA GLU A 60 1.69 -2.02 4.87
C GLU A 60 2.32 -2.13 3.47
N LEU A 61 1.50 -2.25 2.42
CA LEU A 61 2.01 -2.33 1.05
C LEU A 61 2.89 -1.13 0.72
N HIS A 62 2.46 0.07 1.12
CA HIS A 62 3.25 1.28 0.95
C HIS A 62 4.58 1.22 1.71
N ALA A 63 4.58 0.75 2.95
CA ALA A 63 5.80 0.59 3.75
C ALA A 63 6.79 -0.37 3.07
N ARG A 64 6.32 -1.51 2.54
CA ARG A 64 7.16 -2.46 1.80
C ARG A 64 7.76 -1.83 0.54
N VAL A 65 6.94 -1.13 -0.23
CA VAL A 65 7.41 -0.43 -1.45
C VAL A 65 8.41 0.66 -1.11
N THR A 66 8.26 1.38 0.01
CA THR A 66 9.27 2.37 0.41
C THR A 66 10.61 1.74 0.77
N VAL A 67 10.61 0.58 1.43
CA VAL A 67 11.85 -0.15 1.76
C VAL A 67 12.50 -0.68 0.48
N GLU A 68 11.73 -1.34 -0.39
CA GLU A 68 12.22 -1.82 -1.69
C GLU A 68 12.81 -0.69 -2.54
N LEU A 69 12.18 0.48 -2.50
CA LEU A 69 12.65 1.66 -3.21
C LEU A 69 13.94 2.21 -2.62
N GLU A 70 14.08 2.27 -1.29
CA GLU A 70 15.32 2.67 -0.62
C GLU A 70 16.48 1.71 -0.97
N GLU A 71 16.21 0.41 -1.07
CA GLU A 71 17.20 -0.60 -1.49
C GLU A 71 17.63 -0.42 -2.95
N LYS A 72 16.68 -0.25 -3.87
CA LYS A 72 16.98 -0.02 -5.29
C LYS A 72 17.72 1.30 -5.51
N VAL A 73 17.36 2.36 -4.79
CA VAL A 73 18.05 3.66 -4.85
C VAL A 73 19.51 3.54 -4.39
N LYS A 74 19.78 2.76 -3.33
CA LYS A 74 21.15 2.44 -2.87
C LYS A 74 21.94 1.67 -3.92
N ALA A 75 21.33 0.65 -4.52
CA ALA A 75 22.00 -0.21 -5.50
C ALA A 75 22.40 0.56 -6.78
N ASP A 76 21.51 1.42 -7.28
CA ASP A 76 21.70 2.12 -8.56
C ASP A 76 22.39 3.50 -8.42
N ASN A 77 22.77 3.93 -7.19
CA ASN A 77 23.29 5.28 -6.90
C ASN A 77 22.48 6.40 -7.57
N VAL A 78 21.15 6.32 -7.46
CA VAL A 78 20.22 7.17 -8.22
C VAL A 78 20.42 8.64 -7.84
N THR A 79 20.68 9.48 -8.84
CA THR A 79 20.78 10.94 -8.69
C THR A 79 19.46 11.60 -9.10
N ARG A 80 19.31 12.92 -8.84
CA ARG A 80 18.09 13.66 -9.17
C ARG A 80 17.75 13.66 -10.67
N GLU A 81 18.77 13.54 -11.51
CA GLU A 81 18.66 13.61 -12.96
C GLU A 81 18.18 12.28 -13.55
N SER A 82 18.57 11.15 -12.95
CA SER A 82 18.21 9.80 -13.42
C SER A 82 16.86 9.28 -12.88
N ILE A 83 16.09 10.07 -12.12
CA ILE A 83 14.80 9.65 -11.54
C ILE A 83 13.81 9.17 -12.61
N SER A 84 13.78 9.83 -13.78
CA SER A 84 12.83 9.47 -14.84
C SER A 84 13.16 8.09 -15.43
N GLU A 85 14.44 7.80 -15.64
CA GLU A 85 14.92 6.52 -16.14
C GLU A 85 14.72 5.42 -15.10
N PHE A 86 15.01 5.72 -13.83
CA PHE A 86 14.77 4.81 -12.72
C PHE A 86 13.30 4.35 -12.66
N LEU A 87 12.36 5.29 -12.74
CA LEU A 87 10.92 4.98 -12.71
C LEU A 87 10.42 4.24 -13.96
N GLN A 88 11.08 4.39 -15.11
CA GLN A 88 10.74 3.66 -16.33
C GLN A 88 11.31 2.23 -16.33
N LYS A 89 12.48 2.04 -15.72
CA LYS A 89 13.19 0.76 -15.69
C LYS A 89 12.71 -0.17 -14.56
N SER A 90 12.24 0.39 -13.45
CA SER A 90 11.88 -0.39 -12.26
C SER A 90 10.37 -0.66 -12.19
N THR A 91 10.03 -1.94 -12.01
CA THR A 91 8.66 -2.37 -11.73
C THR A 91 8.43 -2.35 -10.21
N PHE A 92 7.33 -1.74 -9.78
CA PHE A 92 6.88 -1.74 -8.39
C PHE A 92 5.44 -2.24 -8.31
N LEU A 93 5.11 -2.94 -7.22
CA LEU A 93 3.75 -3.41 -6.95
C LEU A 93 2.75 -2.28 -6.68
N ALA A 94 3.23 -1.08 -6.36
CA ALA A 94 2.41 0.11 -6.19
C ALA A 94 3.01 1.29 -6.96
N PRO A 95 2.19 2.25 -7.40
CA PRO A 95 2.69 3.42 -8.12
C PRO A 95 3.63 4.23 -7.22
N VAL A 96 4.85 4.41 -7.69
CA VAL A 96 5.87 5.24 -7.06
C VAL A 96 5.91 6.59 -7.76
N ASN A 97 5.80 7.67 -6.97
CA ASN A 97 5.87 9.04 -7.48
C ASN A 97 7.29 9.61 -7.34
N LYS A 98 7.65 10.59 -8.18
CA LYS A 98 8.96 11.29 -8.12
C LYS A 98 9.31 11.81 -6.72
N LYS A 99 8.34 12.34 -5.98
CA LYS A 99 8.54 12.82 -4.60
C LYS A 99 8.97 11.72 -3.63
N MET A 100 8.53 10.48 -3.84
CA MET A 100 8.94 9.35 -3.01
C MET A 100 10.40 8.97 -3.28
N VAL A 101 10.80 8.96 -4.55
CA VAL A 101 12.20 8.72 -4.96
C VAL A 101 13.12 9.77 -4.36
N LEU A 102 12.76 11.05 -4.45
CA LEU A 102 13.54 12.14 -3.85
C LEU A 102 13.73 11.98 -2.33
N ARG A 103 12.65 11.65 -1.60
CA ARG A 103 12.73 11.39 -0.15
C ARG A 103 13.61 10.20 0.17
N ALA A 104 13.60 9.16 -0.65
CA ALA A 104 14.46 8.01 -0.46
C ALA A 104 15.93 8.34 -0.73
N ILE A 105 16.23 9.08 -1.79
CA ILE A 105 17.59 9.58 -2.06
C ILE A 105 18.10 10.40 -0.86
N GLU A 106 17.28 11.31 -0.33
CA GLU A 106 17.62 12.10 0.86
C GLU A 106 17.90 11.23 2.09
N LYS A 107 17.14 10.16 2.31
CA LYS A 107 17.37 9.20 3.40
C LYS A 107 18.60 8.31 3.20
N VAL A 108 18.93 7.97 1.95
CA VAL A 108 20.07 7.09 1.64
C VAL A 108 21.40 7.82 1.83
N ASN A 109 21.42 9.12 1.55
CA ASN A 109 22.61 9.96 1.60
C ASN A 109 22.91 10.54 3.01
N ASN A 110 22.03 10.32 3.99
CA ASN A 110 22.09 10.89 5.33
C ASN A 110 22.28 9.78 6.37
#